data_AF-A0A418M2F3-F1
#
_entry.id   AF-A0A418M2F3-F1
#
_cell.length_a   1.000
_cell.length_b   1.000
_cell.length_c   1.000
_cell.angle_alpha   90.00
_cell.angle_beta   90.00
_cell.angle_gamma   90.00
#
_symmetry.space_group_name_H-M   'P 1'
#
loop_
_entity.id
_entity.type
_entity.pdbx_description
1 polymer ?
#
loop_
_entity_poly.entity_id
_entity_poly.type
_entity_poly.pdbx_seq_one_letter_code
_entity_poly.pdbx_strand_id
1 'polypeptide(L)' 'MTATGKLTNLQQELLKLYAQEVSDTDLENIRILIGQYFANRLSTIADKAWDENGWSAQTMQDWLNEEDQ' A
#
# COMPACT_ATOMS: atom_id res chain seq x y z
N MET A 1 -0.73 -15.67 -23.78
CA MET A 1 -0.38 -14.74 -24.88
C MET A 1 0.52 -13.66 -24.31
N THR A 2 1.79 -13.64 -24.72
CA THR A 2 2.85 -12.79 -24.15
C THR A 2 2.70 -11.35 -24.62
N ALA A 3 2.40 -10.42 -23.72
CA ALA A 3 2.35 -8.99 -24.01
C ALA A 3 3.78 -8.43 -24.11
N THR A 4 4.44 -8.63 -25.24
CA THR A 4 5.78 -8.10 -25.50
C THR A 4 5.65 -6.69 -26.07
N GLY A 5 5.97 -5.65 -25.28
CA GLY A 5 6.43 -4.36 -25.83
C GLY A 5 5.86 -3.06 -25.28
N LYS A 6 4.84 -3.03 -24.40
CA LYS A 6 4.36 -1.78 -23.80
C LYS A 6 4.57 -1.76 -22.30
N LEU A 7 5.33 -0.77 -21.84
CA LEU A 7 5.47 -0.43 -20.44
C LEU A 7 4.10 -0.03 -19.87
N THR A 8 3.83 -0.45 -18.64
CA THR A 8 2.69 0.04 -17.86
C THR A 8 2.76 1.56 -17.70
N ASN A 9 1.62 2.18 -17.42
CA ASN A 9 1.55 3.62 -17.13
C ASN A 9 2.54 4.03 -16.03
N LEU A 10 2.64 3.26 -14.94
CA LEU A 10 3.58 3.52 -13.85
C LEU A 10 5.04 3.43 -14.32
N GLN A 11 5.38 2.41 -15.10
CA GLN A 11 6.73 2.27 -15.65
C GLN A 11 7.10 3.44 -16.58
N GLN A 12 6.16 3.94 -17.37
CA GLN A 12 6.39 5.11 -18.24
C GLN A 12 6.62 6.39 -17.43
N GLU A 13 5.87 6.62 -16.35
CA GLU A 13 6.06 7.79 -15.48
C GLU A 13 7.40 7.72 -14.73
N LEU A 14 7.80 6.55 -14.24
CA LEU A 14 9.12 6.36 -13.61
C LEU A 14 10.26 6.68 -14.58
N LEU A 15 10.15 6.30 -15.87
CA LEU A 15 11.16 6.66 -16.86
C LEU A 15 11.25 8.17 -17.13
N LYS A 16 10.11 8.89 -17.15
CA LYS A 16 10.12 10.35 -17.26
C LYS A 16 10.77 11.01 -16.04
N LEU A 17 10.55 10.43 -14.87
CA LEU A 17 11.16 10.88 -13.62
C LEU A 17 12.69 10.70 -13.66
N TYR A 18 13.18 9.52 -14.07
CA TYR A 18 14.62 9.26 -14.20
C TYR A 18 15.33 10.16 -15.23
N ALA A 19 14.61 10.66 -16.24
CA ALA A 19 15.17 11.60 -17.22
C ALA A 19 15.58 12.96 -16.64
N GLN A 20 15.20 13.26 -15.39
CA GLN A 20 15.50 14.53 -14.71
C GLN A 20 16.70 14.45 -13.75
N GLU A 21 17.51 13.38 -13.76
CA GLU A 21 18.63 13.16 -12.83
C GLU A 21 18.23 13.36 -11.36
N VAL A 22 17.18 12.65 -10.94
CA VAL A 22 16.65 12.72 -9.58
C VAL A 22 17.70 12.27 -8.58
N SER A 23 17.88 13.04 -7.51
CA SER A 23 18.83 12.71 -6.45
C SER A 23 18.42 11.42 -5.72
N ASP A 24 19.38 10.68 -5.16
CA ASP A 24 19.09 9.50 -4.33
C ASP A 24 18.15 9.82 -3.15
N THR A 25 18.23 11.05 -2.61
CA THR A 25 17.35 11.51 -1.53
C THR A 25 15.90 11.63 -2.00
N ASP A 26 15.68 12.19 -3.19
CA ASP A 26 14.34 12.32 -3.75
C ASP A 26 13.77 10.97 -4.18
N LEU A 27 14.62 10.05 -4.67
CA LEU A 27 14.21 8.66 -4.95
C LEU A 27 13.71 7.95 -3.68
N GLU A 28 14.41 8.09 -2.56
CA GLU A 28 13.97 7.51 -1.28
C GLU A 28 12.66 8.16 -0.81
N ASN A 29 12.52 9.49 -0.93
CA ASN A 29 11.28 10.18 -0.59
C ASN A 29 10.10 9.69 -1.44
N ILE A 30 10.30 9.49 -2.74
CA ILE A 30 9.27 8.94 -3.65
C ILE A 30 8.88 7.52 -3.25
N ARG A 31 9.87 6.68 -2.90
CA ARG A 31 9.61 5.32 -2.40
C ARG A 31 8.76 5.34 -1.12
N ILE A 32 9.09 6.23 -0.18
CA ILE A 32 8.33 6.41 1.07
C ILE A 32 6.90 6.86 0.76
N LEU A 33 6.72 7.83 -0.13
CA LEU A 33 5.39 8.34 -0.54
C LEU A 33 4.51 7.23 -1.14
N ILE A 34 5.08 6.37 -2.00
CA ILE A 34 4.37 5.21 -2.55
C ILE A 34 3.97 4.24 -1.42
N GLY A 35 4.88 3.97 -0.48
CA GLY A 35 4.60 3.12 0.68
C GLY A 35 3.46 3.67 1.55
N GLN A 36 3.49 4.97 1.84
CA GLN A 36 2.44 5.66 2.61
C GLN A 36 1.08 5.61 1.90
N TYR A 37 1.05 5.78 0.58
CA TYR A 37 -0.19 5.68 -0.20
C TYR A 37 -0.85 4.31 -0.03
N PHE A 38 -0.09 3.23 -0.16
CA PHE A 38 -0.63 1.87 0.00
C PHE A 38 -1.00 1.55 1.45
N ALA A 39 -0.19 1.98 2.43
CA ALA A 39 -0.50 1.81 3.84
C ALA A 39 -1.84 2.48 4.21
N ASN A 40 -2.03 3.74 3.80
CA ASN A 40 -3.28 4.47 4.05
C ASN A 40 -4.47 3.78 3.39
N ARG A 41 -4.32 3.31 2.14
CA ARG A 41 -5.36 2.56 1.44
C ARG A 41 -5.71 1.25 2.16
N LEU A 42 -4.71 0.51 2.64
CA LEU A 42 -4.93 -0.72 3.40
C LEU A 42 -5.66 -0.44 4.71
N SER A 43 -5.26 0.59 5.47
CA SER A 43 -5.95 0.99 6.70
C SER A 43 -7.41 1.33 6.43
N THR A 44 -7.71 2.12 5.38
CA THR A 44 -9.10 2.44 5.02
C THR A 44 -9.93 1.20 4.67
N ILE A 45 -9.32 0.21 4.00
CA ILE A 45 -10.00 -1.06 3.69
C ILE A 45 -10.25 -1.85 4.99
N ALA A 46 -9.27 -1.88 5.90
CA ALA A 46 -9.39 -2.56 7.19
C ALA A 46 -10.48 -1.92 8.05
N ASP A 47 -10.51 -0.59 8.16
CA ASP A 47 -11.55 0.15 8.89
C ASP A 47 -12.94 -0.14 8.32
N LYS A 48 -13.06 -0.14 6.98
CA LYS A 48 -14.33 -0.47 6.32
C LYS A 48 -14.77 -1.90 6.63
N ALA A 49 -13.86 -2.87 6.54
CA ALA A 49 -14.18 -4.25 6.88
C ALA A 49 -14.55 -4.40 8.37
N TRP A 50 -13.88 -3.64 9.25
CA TRP A 50 -14.17 -3.60 10.67
C TRP A 50 -15.61 -3.16 10.95
N ASP A 51 -16.02 -2.07 10.32
CA ASP A 51 -17.38 -1.55 10.43
C ASP A 51 -18.42 -2.49 9.82
N GLU A 52 -18.17 -3.03 8.62
CA GLU A 52 -19.10 -3.92 7.91
C GLU A 52 -19.37 -5.24 8.66
N ASN A 53 -18.36 -5.74 9.39
CA ASN A 53 -18.51 -6.94 10.20
C ASN A 53 -19.01 -6.64 11.62
N GLY A 54 -19.26 -5.38 11.97
CA GLY A 54 -19.70 -4.97 13.30
C GLY A 54 -18.70 -5.30 14.40
N TRP A 55 -17.41 -5.35 14.06
CA TRP A 55 -16.36 -5.66 15.02
C TRP A 55 -16.23 -4.55 16.06
N SER A 56 -15.88 -4.93 17.27
CA SER A 56 -15.74 -4.02 18.40
C SER A 56 -14.46 -4.29 19.17
N ALA A 57 -14.15 -3.45 20.15
CA ALA A 57 -13.04 -3.70 21.06
C ALA A 57 -13.16 -5.07 21.75
N GLN A 58 -14.38 -5.57 21.97
CA GLN A 58 -14.60 -6.91 22.48
C GLN A 58 -14.17 -7.98 21.48
N THR A 59 -14.47 -7.82 20.19
CA THR A 59 -14.00 -8.73 19.14
C THR A 59 -12.48 -8.83 19.09
N MET A 60 -11.79 -7.70 19.26
CA MET A 60 -10.32 -7.69 19.37
C MET A 60 -9.85 -8.48 20.59
N GLN A 61 -10.50 -8.27 21.75
CA GLN A 61 -10.16 -8.96 22.98
C GLN A 61 -10.40 -10.48 22.88
N ASP A 62 -11.47 -10.88 22.21
CA ASP A 62 -11.81 -12.28 21.99
C ASP A 62 -10.75 -12.95 21.11
N TRP A 63 -10.33 -12.33 19.99
CA TRP A 63 -9.26 -12.87 19.14
C TRP A 63 -7.91 -12.97 19.84
N LEU A 64 -7.53 -11.97 20.63
CA LEU A 64 -6.27 -12.00 21.40
C LEU A 64 -6.25 -13.13 22.44
N ASN A 65 -7.41 -13.50 22.99
CA ASN A 65 -7.55 -14.56 24.00
C ASN A 65 -7.77 -15.96 23.38
N GLU A 66 -8.08 -16.04 22.08
CA GLU A 66 -8.18 -17.29 21.33
C GLU A 66 -6.80 -17.84 20.93
N GLU A 67 -5.81 -16.97 20.66
CA GLU A 67 -4.43 -17.41 20.33
C GLU A 67 -3.66 -18.01 21.54
N ASP A 68 -4.14 -17.78 22.76
CA ASP A 68 -3.54 -18.27 24.02
C ASP A 68 -4.11 -19.62 24.51
N GLN A 69 -4.96 -20.30 23.71
CA GLN A 69 -5.57 -21.62 24.02
C GLN A 69 -5.10 -22.73 23.05
#